data_AF-A0A933JNG3-F1
#
_entry.id   AF-A0A933JNG3-F1
#
_cell.length_a   1.000
_cell.length_b   1.000
_cell.length_c   1.000
_cell.angle_alpha   90.00
_cell.angle_beta   90.00
_cell.angle_gamma   90.00
#
_symmetry.space_group_name_H-M   'P 1'
#
loop_
_entity.id
_entity.type
_entity.pdbx_description
1 polymer ?
#
loop_
_entity_poly.entity_id
_entity_poly.type
_entity_poly.pdbx_seq_one_letter_code
_entity_poly.pdbx_strand_id
1 'polypeptide(L)'
;MELSTTETLRAACLEGLHEWDALDAAVSAITAQRASDLASAVPPAMLSDGFFEPSLITLESSMILDGLANDAPTYWLPSDPIDERLALKLADAIRAGHVPGGRVVDILLARLATAVGPRAFGFRILFERTRAAAGLGDEEFSAQFRDRLYGLVGSPVGEVASLGLMAAKLDSAHERAMTAIGPALQHSAKSVVLRALRILSAHLEERPDLFGLIADDLVAGLGHPKADVARAIAEWLVEHRSSLSANALKRIEREVGAMPRVTRTIIGELVGPLVALEPSAPEVQTDPSQDLLRALAAVPSEGSQLFRLRRESLERFVEVGDFTEPPRVGRLAARSPLQDGFDRGVELLKSADRADSRDLGLSLLSAARSHEIDVHDAVGPLLSARVLDVFPPTRVVIASHVADWVIAHRVSGADLARGIRDGLTQDRLAFKSFETTLTLVAQRAPFAVAAFQLGAQNAIAAGALNSFPSLTAKRVLEWLETLLADSGRAVESAEAVAELTRRARSQSEAGRIAARLLARRPIARKLPILVELHTGALLAQPK
;
A
#
# COMPACT_ATOMS: atom_id res chain seq x y z
N MET A 1 0.51 -47.29 -14.76
CA MET A 1 1.79 -47.93 -14.36
C MET A 1 2.86 -47.15 -15.09
N GLU A 2 3.29 -46.04 -14.50
CA GLU A 2 4.26 -45.12 -15.12
C GLU A 2 5.65 -45.69 -14.89
N LEU A 3 6.33 -46.09 -15.96
CA LEU A 3 7.74 -46.47 -15.90
C LEU A 3 8.56 -45.20 -15.61
N SER A 4 9.52 -45.29 -14.70
CA SER A 4 10.42 -44.17 -14.43
C SER A 4 11.21 -43.82 -15.69
N THR A 5 11.58 -42.56 -15.87
CA THR A 5 12.34 -42.07 -17.05
C THR A 5 13.61 -42.89 -17.33
N THR A 6 14.18 -43.49 -16.28
CA THR A 6 15.33 -44.39 -16.35
C THR A 6 14.98 -45.75 -16.95
N GLU A 7 13.78 -46.28 -16.69
CA GLU A 7 13.29 -47.55 -17.26
C GLU A 7 12.89 -47.42 -18.72
N THR A 8 12.34 -46.27 -19.15
CA THR A 8 12.03 -46.01 -20.56
C THR A 8 13.30 -45.91 -21.41
N LEU A 9 14.33 -45.19 -20.92
CA LEU A 9 15.63 -45.12 -21.57
C LEU A 9 16.34 -46.48 -21.57
N ARG A 10 16.21 -47.25 -20.49
CA ARG A 10 16.78 -48.60 -20.41
C ARG A 10 16.07 -49.58 -21.36
N ALA A 11 14.75 -49.47 -21.54
CA ALA A 11 14.00 -50.26 -22.50
C ALA A 11 14.40 -49.91 -23.95
N ALA A 12 14.52 -48.62 -24.28
CA ALA A 12 14.97 -48.17 -25.60
C ALA A 12 16.42 -48.61 -25.91
N CYS A 13 17.31 -48.63 -24.92
CA CYS A 13 18.67 -49.14 -25.07
C CYS A 13 18.75 -50.69 -25.13
N LEU A 14 17.81 -51.40 -24.49
CA LEU A 14 17.78 -52.87 -24.48
C LEU A 14 17.13 -53.46 -25.73
N GLU A 15 16.25 -52.74 -26.42
CA GLU A 15 15.57 -53.22 -27.63
C GLU A 15 16.34 -52.96 -28.95
N GLY A 16 17.59 -52.49 -28.89
CA GLY A 16 18.49 -52.52 -30.06
C GLY A 16 17.91 -51.85 -31.31
N LEU A 17 17.33 -50.65 -31.16
CA LEU A 17 16.75 -49.92 -32.29
C LEU A 17 17.85 -49.27 -33.13
N HIS A 18 17.97 -49.76 -34.37
CA HIS A 18 18.81 -49.25 -35.45
C HIS A 18 18.32 -47.94 -36.08
N GLU A 19 17.42 -47.20 -35.43
CA GLU A 19 16.91 -45.93 -35.94
C GLU A 19 17.28 -44.81 -34.98
N TRP A 20 18.37 -44.12 -35.33
CA TRP A 20 18.84 -42.91 -34.66
C TRP A 20 17.73 -41.84 -34.57
N ASP A 21 16.80 -41.82 -35.51
CA ASP A 21 15.65 -40.91 -35.53
C ASP A 21 14.68 -41.16 -34.37
N ALA A 22 14.50 -42.40 -33.93
CA ALA A 22 13.64 -42.73 -32.79
C ALA A 22 14.28 -42.35 -31.46
N LEU A 23 15.62 -42.46 -31.37
CA LEU A 23 16.39 -41.98 -30.22
C LEU A 23 16.42 -40.46 -30.17
N ASP A 24 16.62 -39.77 -31.30
CA ASP A 24 16.55 -38.31 -31.39
C ASP A 24 15.14 -37.77 -31.10
N ALA A 25 14.09 -38.47 -31.55
CA ALA A 25 12.71 -38.13 -31.21
C ALA A 25 12.42 -38.35 -29.73
N ALA A 26 12.91 -39.44 -29.12
CA ALA A 26 12.75 -39.70 -27.68
C ALA A 26 13.57 -38.72 -26.83
N VAL A 27 14.80 -38.41 -27.22
CA VAL A 27 15.64 -37.41 -26.56
C VAL A 27 15.03 -36.02 -26.73
N SER A 28 14.52 -35.66 -27.90
CA SER A 28 13.82 -34.39 -28.12
C SER A 28 12.53 -34.30 -27.32
N ALA A 29 11.76 -35.39 -27.22
CA ALA A 29 10.54 -35.44 -26.41
C ALA A 29 10.85 -35.36 -24.91
N ILE A 30 11.90 -36.04 -24.43
CA ILE A 30 12.36 -35.96 -23.04
C ILE A 30 12.94 -34.57 -22.73
N THR A 31 13.63 -33.95 -23.70
CA THR A 31 14.19 -32.59 -23.55
C THR A 31 13.08 -31.55 -23.57
N ALA A 32 12.06 -31.69 -24.43
CA ALA A 32 10.89 -30.83 -24.46
C ALA A 32 10.01 -31.02 -23.21
N GLN A 33 9.85 -32.26 -22.73
CA GLN A 33 9.14 -32.56 -21.49
C GLN A 33 9.90 -31.99 -20.29
N ARG A 34 11.22 -32.18 -20.20
CA ARG A 34 12.06 -31.56 -19.16
C ARG A 34 12.10 -30.04 -19.27
N ALA A 35 12.06 -29.47 -20.47
CA ALA A 35 11.97 -28.03 -20.67
C ALA A 35 10.60 -27.50 -20.22
N SER A 36 9.52 -28.26 -20.43
CA SER A 36 8.16 -27.96 -19.93
C SER A 36 8.05 -28.11 -18.40
N ASP A 37 8.64 -29.17 -17.85
CA ASP A 37 8.70 -29.44 -16.40
C ASP A 37 9.60 -28.42 -15.69
N LEU A 38 10.73 -28.01 -16.31
CA LEU A 38 11.51 -26.87 -15.85
C LEU A 38 10.73 -25.58 -16.04
N ALA A 39 10.10 -25.31 -17.18
CA ALA A 39 9.33 -24.08 -17.42
C ALA A 39 8.14 -23.91 -16.47
N SER A 40 7.64 -25.00 -15.87
CA SER A 40 6.61 -24.97 -14.82
C SER A 40 7.18 -24.88 -13.40
N ALA A 41 8.40 -25.37 -13.15
CA ALA A 41 9.09 -25.28 -11.85
C ALA A 41 9.98 -24.03 -11.67
N VAL A 42 10.46 -23.47 -12.76
CA VAL A 42 11.32 -22.28 -12.84
C VAL A 42 10.58 -21.01 -12.42
N PRO A 43 9.32 -20.73 -12.81
CA PRO A 43 8.60 -19.53 -12.35
C PRO A 43 8.38 -19.46 -10.83
N PRO A 44 7.96 -20.55 -10.13
CA PRO A 44 7.91 -20.58 -8.66
C PRO A 44 9.28 -20.37 -8.00
N ALA A 45 10.35 -20.96 -8.55
CA ALA A 45 11.71 -20.84 -8.02
C ALA A 45 12.34 -19.45 -8.28
N MET A 46 12.05 -18.83 -9.43
CA MET A 46 12.47 -17.47 -9.79
C MET A 46 11.90 -16.42 -8.84
N LEU A 47 10.68 -16.65 -8.36
CA LEU A 47 9.93 -15.71 -7.54
C LEU A 47 10.11 -15.90 -6.03
N SER A 48 10.55 -17.08 -5.57
CA SER A 48 10.73 -17.41 -4.14
C SER A 48 12.16 -17.19 -3.60
N ASP A 49 13.20 -17.46 -4.40
CA ASP A 49 14.61 -17.34 -3.98
C ASP A 49 15.30 -16.08 -4.53
N GLY A 50 14.56 -15.21 -5.22
CA GLY A 50 15.13 -14.05 -5.90
C GLY A 50 16.15 -14.47 -6.94
N PHE A 51 15.72 -15.20 -7.97
CA PHE A 51 16.54 -15.67 -9.10
C PHE A 51 17.93 -16.15 -8.69
N PHE A 52 18.07 -17.47 -8.54
CA PHE A 52 19.33 -18.21 -8.39
C PHE A 52 20.57 -17.36 -8.66
N GLU A 53 21.47 -17.24 -7.68
CA GLU A 53 22.73 -16.50 -7.77
C GLU A 53 23.54 -16.68 -9.08
N PRO A 54 23.46 -17.78 -9.87
CA PRO A 54 23.98 -17.81 -11.23
C PRO A 54 23.13 -16.94 -12.18
N SER A 55 23.81 -15.93 -12.74
CA SER A 55 23.36 -14.91 -13.70
C SER A 55 22.30 -15.36 -14.72
N LEU A 56 21.21 -14.58 -14.81
CA LEU A 56 20.20 -14.54 -15.90
C LEU A 56 20.75 -14.75 -17.32
N ILE A 57 22.02 -14.42 -17.54
CA ILE A 57 22.79 -14.61 -18.78
C ILE A 57 22.89 -16.09 -19.20
N THR A 58 22.81 -17.04 -18.26
CA THR A 58 22.92 -18.48 -18.57
C THR A 58 21.59 -19.14 -18.91
N LEU A 59 20.46 -18.42 -18.80
CA LEU A 59 19.13 -18.93 -19.13
C LEU A 59 18.75 -18.55 -20.57
N GLU A 60 18.01 -19.43 -21.24
CA GLU A 60 17.43 -19.09 -22.55
C GLU A 60 16.38 -17.99 -22.43
N SER A 61 16.29 -17.14 -23.45
CA SER A 61 15.37 -16.00 -23.49
C SER A 61 13.90 -16.42 -23.36
N SER A 62 13.52 -17.56 -23.96
CA SER A 62 12.20 -18.19 -23.83
C SER A 62 11.87 -18.48 -22.37
N MET A 63 12.78 -19.13 -21.63
CA MET A 63 12.59 -19.46 -20.21
C MET A 63 12.42 -18.22 -19.33
N ILE A 64 13.15 -17.15 -19.64
CA ILE A 64 13.03 -15.87 -18.91
C ILE A 64 11.67 -15.23 -19.17
N LEU A 65 11.22 -15.20 -20.43
CA LEU A 65 9.93 -14.63 -20.82
C LEU A 65 8.76 -15.44 -20.24
N ASP A 66 8.83 -16.77 -20.30
CA ASP A 66 7.80 -17.65 -19.75
C ASP A 66 7.73 -17.54 -18.22
N GLY A 67 8.88 -17.41 -17.55
CA GLY A 67 8.93 -17.16 -16.11
C GLY A 67 8.30 -15.82 -15.71
N LEU A 68 8.48 -14.76 -16.50
CA LEU A 68 7.82 -13.47 -16.28
C LEU A 68 6.30 -13.52 -16.59
N ALA A 69 5.91 -14.32 -17.59
CA ALA A 69 4.53 -14.48 -18.04
C ALA A 69 3.68 -15.43 -17.17
N ASN A 70 4.31 -16.33 -16.41
CA ASN A 70 3.62 -17.28 -15.53
C ASN A 70 3.25 -16.68 -14.17
N ASP A 71 1.98 -16.78 -13.79
CA ASP A 71 1.53 -16.43 -12.44
C ASP A 71 2.13 -17.43 -11.45
N ALA A 72 3.10 -17.01 -10.62
CA ALA A 72 3.37 -17.81 -9.43
C ALA A 72 2.06 -17.95 -8.64
N PRO A 73 1.76 -19.15 -8.12
CA PRO A 73 0.59 -19.33 -7.29
C PRO A 73 0.65 -18.31 -6.15
N THR A 74 -0.48 -17.70 -5.83
CA THR A 74 -0.60 -16.47 -5.02
C THR A 74 0.07 -16.58 -3.64
N TYR A 75 0.35 -17.80 -3.19
CA TYR A 75 0.97 -18.21 -1.93
C TYR A 75 2.50 -18.39 -1.95
N TRP A 76 3.18 -18.32 -3.10
CA TRP A 76 4.63 -18.53 -3.24
C TRP A 76 5.47 -17.26 -3.44
N LEU A 77 4.84 -16.12 -3.67
CA LEU A 77 5.55 -14.86 -3.81
C LEU A 77 5.87 -14.29 -2.42
N PRO A 78 7.15 -14.05 -2.07
CA PRO A 78 7.50 -13.24 -0.94
C PRO A 78 6.78 -11.90 -1.07
N SER A 79 6.25 -11.41 0.03
CA SER A 79 5.71 -10.07 0.15
C SER A 79 6.75 -8.95 0.03
N ASP A 80 8.00 -9.32 -0.23
CA ASP A 80 9.08 -8.37 -0.45
C ASP A 80 8.88 -7.68 -1.81
N PRO A 81 9.25 -6.39 -1.93
CA PRO A 81 9.30 -5.74 -3.23
C PRO A 81 10.16 -6.60 -4.16
N ILE A 82 9.78 -6.71 -5.43
CA ILE A 82 10.62 -7.31 -6.46
C ILE A 82 12.04 -6.77 -6.27
N ASP A 83 13.00 -7.67 -6.01
CA ASP A 83 14.37 -7.32 -5.63
C ASP A 83 14.96 -6.37 -6.68
N GLU A 84 15.50 -5.22 -6.25
CA GLU A 84 16.14 -4.25 -7.14
C GLU A 84 17.28 -4.93 -7.95
N ARG A 85 17.91 -5.96 -7.40
CA ARG A 85 18.89 -6.79 -8.10
C ARG A 85 18.31 -7.52 -9.31
N LEU A 86 17.05 -7.96 -9.25
CA LEU A 86 16.38 -8.58 -10.40
C LEU A 86 16.17 -7.56 -11.52
N ALA A 87 15.71 -6.35 -11.18
CA ALA A 87 15.54 -5.29 -12.16
C ALA A 87 16.86 -4.92 -12.86
N LEU A 88 17.96 -4.87 -12.10
CA LEU A 88 19.31 -4.61 -12.64
C LEU A 88 19.79 -5.74 -13.57
N LYS A 89 19.69 -7.00 -13.14
CA LYS A 89 20.11 -8.15 -13.97
C LYS A 89 19.28 -8.29 -15.25
N LEU A 90 17.97 -8.04 -15.18
CA LEU A 90 17.10 -8.09 -16.36
C LEU A 90 17.41 -6.93 -17.32
N ALA A 91 17.69 -5.73 -16.78
CA ALA A 91 18.18 -4.62 -17.57
C ALA A 91 19.52 -4.94 -18.26
N ASP A 92 20.46 -5.58 -17.56
CA ASP A 92 21.73 -6.00 -18.15
C ASP A 92 21.54 -7.05 -19.26
N ALA A 93 20.66 -8.03 -19.06
CA ALA A 93 20.33 -9.03 -20.07
C ALA A 93 19.69 -8.41 -21.33
N ILE A 94 18.84 -7.39 -21.16
CA ILE A 94 18.25 -6.62 -22.28
C ILE A 94 19.35 -5.83 -23.01
N ARG A 95 20.20 -5.08 -22.28
CA ARG A 95 21.30 -4.31 -22.89
C ARG A 95 22.30 -5.18 -23.62
N ALA A 96 22.55 -6.38 -23.09
CA ALA A 96 23.41 -7.38 -23.71
C ALA A 96 22.73 -8.13 -24.87
N GLY A 97 21.47 -7.81 -25.22
CA GLY A 97 20.75 -8.44 -26.33
C GLY A 97 20.31 -9.88 -26.09
N HIS A 98 20.43 -10.39 -24.86
CA HIS A 98 20.08 -11.78 -24.53
C HIS A 98 18.57 -11.96 -24.42
N VAL A 99 17.82 -10.90 -24.09
CA VAL A 99 16.36 -10.92 -23.98
C VAL A 99 15.76 -9.75 -24.77
N PRO A 100 14.73 -9.97 -25.59
CA PRO A 100 14.09 -8.89 -26.35
C PRO A 100 13.34 -7.93 -25.42
N GLY A 101 13.89 -6.72 -25.23
CA GLY A 101 13.35 -5.70 -24.32
C GLY A 101 11.87 -5.37 -24.54
N GLY A 102 11.43 -5.25 -25.80
CA GLY A 102 10.02 -4.98 -26.12
C GLY A 102 9.05 -6.08 -25.66
N ARG A 103 9.48 -7.35 -25.69
CA ARG A 103 8.65 -8.47 -25.19
C ARG A 103 8.57 -8.47 -23.68
N VAL A 104 9.68 -8.16 -23.00
CA VAL A 104 9.70 -7.99 -21.54
C VAL A 104 8.74 -6.88 -21.13
N VAL A 105 8.80 -5.73 -21.82
CA VAL A 105 7.92 -4.59 -21.56
C VAL A 105 6.44 -4.94 -21.77
N ASP A 106 6.07 -5.65 -22.84
CA ASP A 106 4.68 -6.10 -23.06
C ASP A 106 4.17 -6.99 -21.92
N ILE A 107 4.97 -7.97 -21.49
CA ILE A 107 4.62 -8.86 -20.38
C ILE A 107 4.40 -8.04 -19.11
N LEU A 108 5.29 -7.10 -18.80
CA LEU A 108 5.18 -6.27 -17.59
C LEU A 108 3.99 -5.33 -17.61
N LEU A 109 3.63 -4.77 -18.77
CA LEU A 109 2.40 -3.99 -18.91
C LEU A 109 1.15 -4.86 -18.69
N ALA A 110 1.14 -6.09 -19.22
CA ALA A 110 0.07 -7.05 -18.94
C ALA A 110 -0.01 -7.39 -17.44
N ARG A 111 1.14 -7.48 -16.75
CA ARG A 111 1.18 -7.67 -15.28
C ARG A 111 0.66 -6.47 -14.51
N LEU A 112 1.05 -5.26 -14.91
CA LEU A 112 0.60 -4.03 -14.27
C LEU A 112 -0.92 -3.84 -14.39
N ALA A 113 -1.53 -4.30 -15.49
CA ALA A 113 -2.97 -4.23 -15.69
C ALA A 113 -3.77 -5.07 -14.68
N THR A 114 -3.19 -6.19 -14.21
CA THR A 114 -3.86 -7.12 -13.28
C THR A 114 -3.33 -7.01 -11.84
N ALA A 115 -2.23 -6.30 -11.63
CA ALA A 115 -1.60 -6.16 -10.33
C ALA A 115 -2.40 -5.23 -9.40
N VAL A 116 -2.60 -5.67 -8.15
CA VAL A 116 -3.27 -4.89 -7.10
C VAL A 116 -2.33 -4.75 -5.89
N GLY A 117 -2.37 -3.58 -5.24
CA GLY A 117 -1.62 -3.32 -4.02
C GLY A 117 -0.09 -3.34 -4.23
N PRO A 118 0.70 -3.95 -3.33
CA PRO A 118 2.17 -3.91 -3.38
C PRO A 118 2.79 -4.53 -4.63
N ARG A 119 2.09 -5.50 -5.25
CA ARG A 119 2.57 -6.14 -6.49
C ARG A 119 2.69 -5.14 -7.63
N ALA A 120 1.75 -4.20 -7.72
CA ALA A 120 1.80 -3.15 -8.74
C ALA A 120 3.05 -2.28 -8.60
N PHE A 121 3.47 -2.00 -7.35
CA PHE A 121 4.68 -1.22 -7.10
C PHE A 121 5.96 -1.96 -7.52
N GLY A 122 6.07 -3.26 -7.19
CA GLY A 122 7.19 -4.09 -7.62
C GLY A 122 7.29 -4.18 -9.15
N PHE A 123 6.18 -4.51 -9.82
CA PHE A 123 6.15 -4.55 -11.28
C PHE A 123 6.44 -3.20 -11.91
N ARG A 124 6.06 -2.08 -11.27
CA ARG A 124 6.36 -0.73 -11.75
C ARG A 124 7.86 -0.47 -11.73
N ILE A 125 8.56 -0.79 -10.64
CA ILE A 125 10.02 -0.63 -10.56
C ILE A 125 10.71 -1.44 -11.66
N LEU A 126 10.31 -2.70 -11.81
CA LEU A 126 10.86 -3.58 -12.84
C LEU A 126 10.59 -3.00 -14.25
N PHE A 127 9.37 -2.51 -14.49
CA PHE A 127 8.97 -1.89 -15.74
C PHE A 127 9.82 -0.64 -16.05
N GLU A 128 9.97 0.31 -15.13
CA GLU A 128 10.75 1.54 -15.36
C GLU A 128 12.21 1.22 -15.71
N ARG A 129 12.83 0.28 -14.99
CA ARG A 129 14.22 -0.12 -15.20
C ARG A 129 14.41 -0.87 -16.53
N THR A 130 13.49 -1.76 -16.89
CA THR A 130 13.55 -2.53 -18.14
C THR A 130 13.23 -1.69 -19.36
N ARG A 131 12.27 -0.77 -19.25
CA ARG A 131 11.97 0.21 -20.29
C ARG A 131 13.19 1.09 -20.59
N ALA A 132 13.84 1.61 -19.55
CA ALA A 132 15.08 2.38 -19.72
C ALA A 132 16.19 1.54 -20.36
N ALA A 133 16.31 0.27 -19.99
CA ALA A 133 17.29 -0.64 -20.57
C ALA A 133 17.00 -1.01 -22.03
N ALA A 134 15.72 -1.06 -22.42
CA ALA A 134 15.29 -1.29 -23.80
C ALA A 134 15.52 -0.08 -24.71
N GLY A 135 15.90 1.08 -24.16
CA GLY A 135 16.18 2.30 -24.92
C GLY A 135 14.93 2.98 -25.50
N LEU A 136 13.73 2.63 -25.00
CA LEU A 136 12.47 3.14 -25.53
C LEU A 136 12.15 4.53 -24.95
N GLY A 137 12.27 5.57 -25.78
CA GLY A 137 11.83 6.93 -25.45
C GLY A 137 10.32 7.02 -25.17
N ASP A 138 9.84 8.13 -24.60
CA ASP A 138 8.41 8.34 -24.28
C ASP A 138 7.49 8.19 -25.49
N GLU A 139 7.85 8.78 -26.63
CA GLU A 139 7.05 8.72 -27.86
C GLU A 139 7.01 7.32 -28.48
N GLU A 140 8.18 6.68 -28.63
CA GLU A 140 8.29 5.33 -29.19
C GLU A 140 7.58 4.30 -28.31
N PHE A 141 7.79 4.38 -26.99
CA PHE A 141 7.12 3.54 -26.02
C PHE A 141 5.59 3.70 -26.07
N SER A 142 5.11 4.95 -26.07
CA SER A 142 3.67 5.24 -26.19
C SER A 142 3.09 4.72 -27.51
N ALA A 143 3.81 4.91 -28.63
CA ALA A 143 3.36 4.44 -29.93
C ALA A 143 3.28 2.91 -30.00
N GLN A 144 4.27 2.20 -29.45
CA GLN A 144 4.37 0.75 -29.52
C GLN A 144 3.38 0.03 -28.58
N PHE A 145 3.11 0.59 -27.40
CA PHE A 145 2.32 -0.08 -26.35
C PHE A 145 1.00 0.63 -26.00
N ARG A 146 0.52 1.51 -26.89
CA ARG A 146 -0.62 2.39 -26.66
C ARG A 146 -1.85 1.71 -26.06
N ASP A 147 -2.32 0.64 -26.70
CA ASP A 147 -3.56 -0.04 -26.30
C ASP A 147 -3.43 -0.68 -24.91
N ARG A 148 -2.24 -1.21 -24.59
CA ARG A 148 -1.93 -1.72 -23.25
C ARG A 148 -1.94 -0.60 -22.22
N LEU A 149 -1.34 0.54 -22.54
CA LEU A 149 -1.29 1.71 -21.66
C LEU A 149 -2.68 2.28 -21.41
N TYR A 150 -3.55 2.36 -22.41
CA TYR A 150 -4.94 2.76 -22.18
C TYR A 150 -5.68 1.81 -21.23
N GLY A 151 -5.40 0.51 -21.29
CA GLY A 151 -5.90 -0.45 -20.31
C GLY A 151 -5.47 -0.17 -18.86
N LEU A 152 -4.40 0.60 -18.64
CA LEU A 152 -3.92 0.95 -17.30
C LEU A 152 -4.61 2.18 -16.70
N VAL A 153 -5.27 3.03 -17.49
CA VAL A 153 -5.85 4.31 -17.01
C VAL A 153 -6.87 4.09 -15.88
N GLY A 154 -7.62 2.98 -15.95
CA GLY A 154 -8.59 2.57 -14.92
C GLY A 154 -8.01 1.80 -13.74
N SER A 155 -6.68 1.64 -13.65
CA SER A 155 -6.05 0.91 -12.54
C SER A 155 -6.38 1.59 -11.20
N PRO A 156 -6.69 0.83 -10.14
CA PRO A 156 -6.91 1.39 -8.81
C PRO A 156 -5.62 1.91 -8.15
N VAL A 157 -4.45 1.61 -8.74
CA VAL A 157 -3.14 2.06 -8.26
C VAL A 157 -2.74 3.31 -9.03
N GLY A 158 -2.66 4.45 -8.33
CA GLY A 158 -2.54 5.76 -9.00
C GLY A 158 -1.28 5.93 -9.84
N GLU A 159 -0.17 5.31 -9.46
CA GLU A 159 1.08 5.32 -10.23
C GLU A 159 0.94 4.53 -11.54
N VAL A 160 0.15 3.45 -11.54
CA VAL A 160 -0.12 2.63 -12.74
C VAL A 160 -1.10 3.35 -13.65
N ALA A 161 -2.16 3.95 -13.09
CA ALA A 161 -3.06 4.83 -13.85
C ALA A 161 -2.29 6.01 -14.50
N SER A 162 -1.30 6.55 -13.80
CA SER A 162 -0.44 7.62 -14.33
C SER A 162 0.42 7.19 -15.52
N LEU A 163 0.82 5.90 -15.60
CA LEU A 163 1.47 5.34 -16.78
C LEU A 163 0.50 5.29 -17.97
N GLY A 164 -0.75 4.87 -17.75
CA GLY A 164 -1.76 4.90 -18.80
C GLY A 164 -2.03 6.31 -19.33
N LEU A 165 -2.09 7.30 -18.43
CA LEU A 165 -2.25 8.72 -18.79
C LEU A 165 -1.06 9.28 -19.60
N MET A 166 0.12 8.66 -19.57
CA MET A 166 1.23 9.05 -20.44
C MET A 166 0.88 8.80 -21.91
N ALA A 167 0.22 7.67 -22.22
CA ALA A 167 -0.19 7.37 -23.59
C ALA A 167 -1.18 8.40 -24.11
N ALA A 168 -2.18 8.75 -23.29
CA ALA A 168 -3.18 9.76 -23.66
C ALA A 168 -2.51 11.10 -23.97
N LYS A 169 -1.60 11.56 -23.10
CA LYS A 169 -0.87 12.82 -23.29
C LYS A 169 -0.12 12.91 -24.62
N LEU A 170 0.42 11.79 -25.11
CA LEU A 170 1.27 11.74 -26.31
C LEU A 170 0.51 11.32 -27.56
N ASP A 171 -0.77 10.95 -27.46
CA ASP A 171 -1.55 10.48 -28.59
C ASP A 171 -2.17 11.67 -29.34
N SER A 172 -1.79 11.81 -30.60
CA SER A 172 -2.38 12.80 -31.51
C SER A 172 -3.80 12.42 -31.96
N ALA A 173 -4.25 11.18 -31.71
CA ALA A 173 -5.63 10.79 -31.90
C ALA A 173 -6.51 11.27 -30.73
N HIS A 174 -6.78 12.58 -30.67
CA HIS A 174 -7.51 13.25 -29.58
C HIS A 174 -8.78 12.54 -29.12
N GLU A 175 -9.62 12.08 -30.05
CA GLU A 175 -10.87 11.37 -29.73
C GLU A 175 -10.63 10.08 -28.93
N ARG A 176 -9.62 9.30 -29.33
CA ARG A 176 -9.24 8.08 -28.63
C ARG A 176 -8.64 8.40 -27.26
N ALA A 177 -7.74 9.38 -27.19
CA ALA A 177 -7.10 9.81 -25.95
C ALA A 177 -8.14 10.29 -24.93
N MET A 178 -9.09 11.14 -25.36
CA MET A 178 -10.17 11.64 -24.51
C MET A 178 -11.07 10.53 -23.98
N THR A 179 -11.48 9.59 -24.84
CA THR A 179 -12.27 8.44 -24.42
C THR A 179 -11.53 7.58 -23.40
N ALA A 180 -10.22 7.39 -23.59
CA ALA A 180 -9.40 6.60 -22.68
C ALA A 180 -9.18 7.26 -21.31
N ILE A 181 -9.26 8.60 -21.21
CA ILE A 181 -9.07 9.34 -19.95
C ILE A 181 -10.29 9.24 -19.03
N GLY A 182 -11.50 9.00 -19.56
CA GLY A 182 -12.76 8.96 -18.80
C GLY A 182 -12.69 8.22 -17.45
N PRO A 183 -12.20 6.97 -17.41
CA PRO A 183 -12.05 6.21 -16.15
C PRO A 183 -11.18 6.89 -15.09
N ALA A 184 -10.16 7.67 -15.48
CA ALA A 184 -9.28 8.36 -14.54
C ALA A 184 -9.96 9.53 -13.83
N LEU A 185 -11.05 10.08 -14.38
CA LEU A 185 -11.84 11.14 -13.73
C LEU A 185 -12.61 10.62 -12.51
N GLN A 186 -12.86 9.31 -12.45
CA GLN A 186 -13.53 8.64 -11.34
C GLN A 186 -12.52 8.02 -10.36
N HIS A 187 -11.22 8.26 -10.56
CA HIS A 187 -10.17 7.63 -9.78
C HIS A 187 -10.11 8.15 -8.34
N SER A 188 -9.90 7.24 -7.38
CA SER A 188 -9.92 7.59 -5.95
C SER A 188 -8.78 8.53 -5.51
N ALA A 189 -7.66 8.55 -6.24
CA ALA A 189 -6.54 9.44 -5.98
C ALA A 189 -6.66 10.76 -6.76
N LYS A 190 -6.74 11.88 -6.03
CA LYS A 190 -6.85 13.24 -6.59
C LYS A 190 -5.71 13.59 -7.56
N SER A 191 -4.50 13.10 -7.33
CA SER A 191 -3.35 13.34 -8.21
C SER A 191 -3.57 12.79 -9.63
N VAL A 192 -4.23 11.64 -9.76
CA VAL A 192 -4.59 11.03 -11.05
C VAL A 192 -5.65 11.85 -11.75
N VAL A 193 -6.71 12.25 -11.04
CA VAL A 193 -7.78 13.09 -11.58
C VAL A 193 -7.21 14.43 -12.07
N LEU A 194 -6.39 15.11 -11.28
CA LEU A 194 -5.76 16.38 -11.68
C LEU A 194 -4.85 16.23 -12.91
N ARG A 195 -4.19 15.07 -13.06
CA ARG A 195 -3.37 14.79 -14.24
C ARG A 195 -4.24 14.53 -15.46
N ALA A 196 -5.31 13.76 -15.30
CA ALA A 196 -6.30 13.53 -16.35
C ALA A 196 -6.91 14.84 -16.84
N LEU A 197 -7.37 15.71 -15.94
CA LEU A 197 -7.93 17.03 -16.27
C LEU A 197 -6.93 17.91 -17.03
N ARG A 198 -5.65 17.93 -16.65
CA ARG A 198 -4.61 18.65 -17.41
C ARG A 198 -4.41 18.13 -18.82
N ILE A 199 -4.45 16.81 -19.01
CA ILE A 199 -4.33 16.21 -20.34
C ILE A 199 -5.57 16.51 -21.18
N LEU A 200 -6.76 16.47 -20.56
CA LEU A 200 -8.00 16.87 -21.23
C LEU A 200 -7.97 18.33 -21.67
N SER A 201 -7.48 19.25 -20.83
CA SER A 201 -7.29 20.65 -21.23
C SER A 201 -6.44 20.77 -22.49
N ALA A 202 -5.28 20.09 -22.52
CA ALA A 202 -4.39 20.14 -23.69
C ALA A 202 -5.08 19.63 -24.97
N HIS A 203 -5.82 18.53 -24.90
CA HIS A 203 -6.56 18.04 -26.07
C HIS A 203 -7.75 18.92 -26.45
N LEU A 204 -8.43 19.54 -25.48
CA LEU A 204 -9.56 20.43 -25.72
C LEU A 204 -9.14 21.80 -26.26
N GLU A 205 -7.93 22.26 -25.95
CA GLU A 205 -7.36 23.46 -26.59
C GLU A 205 -7.20 23.25 -28.10
N GLU A 206 -6.77 22.06 -28.52
CA GLU A 206 -6.61 21.71 -29.93
C GLU A 206 -7.92 21.26 -30.60
N ARG A 207 -8.78 20.56 -29.86
CA ARG A 207 -10.05 19.99 -30.34
C ARG A 207 -11.22 20.23 -29.37
N PRO A 208 -11.73 21.48 -29.27
CA PRO A 208 -12.85 21.81 -28.37
C PRO A 208 -14.14 21.05 -28.69
N ASP A 209 -14.33 20.64 -29.95
CA ASP A 209 -15.50 19.91 -30.45
C ASP A 209 -15.68 18.53 -29.79
N LEU A 210 -14.60 17.96 -29.24
CA LEU A 210 -14.59 16.62 -28.66
C LEU A 210 -15.06 16.57 -27.19
N PHE A 211 -15.41 17.71 -26.59
CA PHE A 211 -15.88 17.76 -25.20
C PHE A 211 -17.04 16.80 -24.92
N GLY A 212 -17.94 16.61 -25.88
CA GLY A 212 -19.10 15.73 -25.74
C GLY A 212 -18.74 14.29 -25.36
N LEU A 213 -17.54 13.82 -25.71
CA LEU A 213 -17.06 12.46 -25.43
C LEU A 213 -16.78 12.20 -23.94
N ILE A 214 -16.46 13.24 -23.18
CA ILE A 214 -16.06 13.12 -21.76
C ILE A 214 -17.09 13.68 -20.79
N ALA A 215 -18.19 14.24 -21.30
CA ALA A 215 -19.20 14.91 -20.49
C ALA A 215 -19.82 13.96 -19.44
N ASP A 216 -20.04 12.70 -19.81
CA ASP A 216 -20.59 11.68 -18.92
C ASP A 216 -19.63 11.29 -17.80
N ASP A 217 -18.34 11.15 -18.11
CA ASP A 217 -17.31 10.85 -17.13
C ASP A 217 -17.07 12.02 -16.16
N LEU A 218 -17.14 13.26 -16.66
CA LEU A 218 -17.06 14.46 -15.82
C LEU A 218 -18.26 14.54 -14.86
N VAL A 219 -19.47 14.27 -15.35
CA VAL A 219 -20.67 14.19 -14.50
C VAL A 219 -20.53 13.10 -13.44
N ALA A 220 -20.07 11.90 -13.84
CA ALA A 220 -19.83 10.81 -12.89
C ALA A 220 -18.79 11.22 -11.84
N GLY A 221 -17.74 11.92 -12.25
CA GLY A 221 -16.70 12.46 -11.37
C GLY A 221 -17.20 13.56 -10.42
N LEU A 222 -18.17 14.39 -10.81
CA LEU A 222 -18.82 15.34 -9.90
C LEU A 222 -19.58 14.61 -8.77
N GLY A 223 -20.08 13.40 -9.04
CA GLY A 223 -20.69 12.52 -8.04
C GLY A 223 -19.69 11.79 -7.12
N HIS A 224 -18.39 12.06 -7.25
CA HIS A 224 -17.35 11.31 -6.54
C HIS A 224 -17.49 11.44 -5.01
N PRO A 225 -17.30 10.35 -4.23
CA PRO A 225 -17.50 10.34 -2.78
C PRO A 225 -16.51 11.22 -2.00
N LYS A 226 -15.36 11.55 -2.60
CA LYS A 226 -14.38 12.49 -2.03
C LYS A 226 -14.66 13.91 -2.51
N ALA A 227 -15.00 14.80 -1.59
CA ALA A 227 -15.39 16.18 -1.88
C ALA A 227 -14.29 17.00 -2.57
N ASP A 228 -13.01 16.73 -2.28
CA ASP A 228 -11.86 17.41 -2.88
C ASP A 228 -11.62 17.04 -4.35
N VAL A 229 -12.00 15.83 -4.75
CA VAL A 229 -12.01 15.38 -6.16
C VAL A 229 -13.18 16.01 -6.90
N ALA A 230 -14.39 15.93 -6.33
CA ALA A 230 -15.58 16.53 -6.91
C ALA A 230 -15.42 18.05 -7.10
N ARG A 231 -14.83 18.74 -6.10
CA ARG A 231 -14.48 20.17 -6.20
C ARG A 231 -13.49 20.45 -7.32
N ALA A 232 -12.42 19.65 -7.47
CA ALA A 232 -11.43 19.86 -8.52
C ALA A 232 -12.03 19.73 -9.94
N ILE A 233 -12.95 18.78 -10.13
CA ILE A 233 -13.67 18.62 -11.41
C ILE A 233 -14.62 19.81 -11.64
N ALA A 234 -15.32 20.27 -10.60
CA ALA A 234 -16.19 21.44 -10.69
C ALA A 234 -15.41 22.72 -11.04
N GLU A 235 -14.28 22.97 -10.38
CA GLU A 235 -13.39 24.10 -10.67
C GLU A 235 -12.89 24.05 -12.13
N TRP A 236 -12.47 22.88 -12.59
CA TRP A 236 -12.01 22.70 -13.97
C TRP A 236 -13.13 22.95 -15.00
N LEU A 237 -14.36 22.50 -14.73
CA LEU A 237 -15.53 22.78 -15.58
C LEU A 237 -15.84 24.28 -15.67
N VAL A 238 -15.69 25.01 -14.56
CA VAL A 238 -15.87 26.47 -14.52
C VAL A 238 -14.81 27.18 -15.35
N GLU A 239 -13.55 26.75 -15.23
CA GLU A 239 -12.44 27.29 -16.00
C GLU A 239 -12.64 27.08 -17.52
N HIS A 240 -13.14 25.92 -17.92
CA HIS A 240 -13.32 25.56 -19.33
C HIS A 240 -14.71 25.89 -19.88
N ARG A 241 -15.50 26.69 -19.18
CA ARG A 241 -16.90 27.00 -19.52
C ARG A 241 -17.10 27.52 -20.94
N SER A 242 -16.17 28.32 -21.43
CA SER A 242 -16.23 28.94 -22.77
C SER A 242 -16.05 27.92 -23.89
N SER A 243 -15.44 26.78 -23.58
CA SER A 243 -15.23 25.67 -24.50
C SER A 243 -16.38 24.66 -24.47
N LEU A 244 -17.37 24.85 -23.58
CA LEU A 244 -18.52 23.98 -23.45
C LEU A 244 -19.62 24.36 -24.45
N SER A 245 -20.15 23.37 -25.19
CA SER A 245 -21.36 23.58 -25.97
C SER A 245 -22.57 23.81 -25.06
N ALA A 246 -23.57 24.56 -25.53
CA ALA A 246 -24.81 24.79 -24.79
C ALA A 246 -25.53 23.48 -24.40
N ASN A 247 -25.42 22.44 -25.24
CA ASN A 247 -25.98 21.12 -24.94
C ASN A 247 -25.21 20.40 -23.82
N ALA A 248 -23.88 20.55 -23.77
CA ALA A 248 -23.05 20.00 -22.70
C ALA A 248 -23.33 20.69 -21.36
N LEU A 249 -23.47 22.01 -21.35
CA LEU A 249 -23.86 22.80 -20.18
C LEU A 249 -25.22 22.35 -19.63
N LYS A 250 -26.25 22.26 -20.50
CA LYS A 250 -27.59 21.79 -20.10
C LYS A 250 -27.58 20.36 -19.55
N ARG A 251 -26.69 19.50 -20.03
CA ARG A 251 -26.53 18.14 -19.53
C ARG A 251 -25.90 18.13 -18.13
N ILE A 252 -24.80 18.87 -17.95
CA ILE A 252 -24.15 19.03 -16.64
C ILE A 252 -25.14 19.62 -15.61
N GLU A 253 -25.92 20.62 -16.00
CA GLU A 253 -26.98 21.21 -15.17
C GLU A 253 -28.02 20.21 -14.68
N ARG A 254 -28.55 19.40 -15.60
CA ARG A 254 -29.56 18.39 -15.29
C ARG A 254 -29.02 17.39 -14.27
N GLU A 255 -27.80 16.94 -14.48
CA GLU A 255 -27.17 15.92 -13.65
C GLU A 255 -26.78 16.45 -12.27
N VAL A 256 -26.20 17.66 -12.19
CA VAL A 256 -25.96 18.36 -10.90
C VAL A 256 -27.28 18.61 -10.16
N GLY A 257 -28.35 18.95 -10.88
CA GLY A 257 -29.71 19.10 -10.36
C GLY A 257 -30.31 17.80 -9.79
N ALA A 258 -29.83 16.63 -10.22
CA ALA A 258 -30.26 15.32 -9.72
C ALA A 258 -29.44 14.84 -8.51
N MET A 259 -28.30 15.47 -8.19
CA MET A 259 -27.42 15.03 -7.10
C MET A 259 -28.03 15.25 -5.69
N PRO A 260 -27.62 14.47 -4.67
CA PRO A 260 -28.02 14.67 -3.27
C PRO A 260 -27.74 16.10 -2.79
N ARG A 261 -28.63 16.66 -1.95
CA ARG A 261 -28.56 18.06 -1.48
C ARG A 261 -27.18 18.47 -0.95
N VAL A 262 -26.53 17.60 -0.16
CA VAL A 262 -25.21 17.89 0.44
C VAL A 262 -24.13 18.08 -0.64
N THR A 263 -24.11 17.20 -1.65
CA THR A 263 -23.20 17.30 -2.80
C THR A 263 -23.51 18.52 -3.64
N ARG A 264 -24.81 18.82 -3.82
CA ARG A 264 -25.29 20.01 -4.54
C ARG A 264 -24.93 21.32 -3.84
N THR A 265 -24.85 21.38 -2.51
CA THR A 265 -24.42 22.61 -1.82
C THR A 265 -22.93 22.89 -2.06
N ILE A 266 -22.08 21.86 -1.97
CA ILE A 266 -20.62 21.98 -2.16
C ILE A 266 -20.26 22.32 -3.62
N ILE A 267 -20.96 21.70 -4.57
CA ILE A 267 -20.71 21.86 -6.01
C ILE A 267 -21.52 23.02 -6.60
N GLY A 268 -22.72 23.28 -6.08
CA GLY A 268 -23.66 24.29 -6.61
C GLY A 268 -23.21 25.72 -6.38
N GLU A 269 -22.40 26.02 -5.36
CA GLU A 269 -21.74 27.32 -5.22
C GLU A 269 -20.70 27.56 -6.32
N LEU A 270 -20.05 26.51 -6.83
CA LEU A 270 -19.03 26.58 -7.88
C LEU A 270 -19.65 26.49 -9.28
N VAL A 271 -20.70 25.69 -9.45
CA VAL A 271 -21.41 25.49 -10.73
C VAL A 271 -22.53 26.51 -10.93
N GLY A 272 -23.02 27.19 -9.89
CA GLY A 272 -24.03 28.26 -10.00
C GLY A 272 -23.69 29.35 -11.04
N PRO A 273 -22.42 29.81 -11.15
CA PRO A 273 -21.97 30.70 -12.22
C PRO A 273 -22.01 30.12 -13.65
N LEU A 274 -22.13 28.79 -13.82
CA LEU A 274 -22.34 28.16 -15.13
C LEU A 274 -23.81 28.26 -15.59
N VAL A 275 -24.74 28.39 -14.64
CA VAL A 275 -26.20 28.29 -14.84
C VAL A 275 -26.89 29.66 -14.87
N ALA A 276 -26.23 30.70 -14.35
CA ALA A 276 -26.82 32.03 -14.23
C ALA A 276 -26.81 32.81 -15.57
N LEU A 277 -27.55 32.34 -16.59
CA LEU A 277 -27.96 33.12 -17.77
C LEU A 277 -29.12 32.45 -18.53
N GLU A 278 -30.33 32.47 -17.96
CA GLU A 278 -31.61 32.79 -18.65
C GLU A 278 -32.78 32.82 -17.63
N PRO A 279 -33.54 33.93 -17.51
CA PRO A 279 -34.64 34.01 -16.56
C PRO A 279 -35.93 33.47 -17.17
N SER A 280 -36.53 32.45 -16.56
CA SER A 280 -37.95 32.14 -16.75
C SER A 280 -38.63 32.10 -15.37
N ALA A 281 -39.68 32.89 -15.25
CA ALA A 281 -40.31 33.38 -14.02
C ALA A 281 -40.88 32.29 -13.08
N PRO A 282 -41.01 32.54 -11.77
CA PRO A 282 -41.58 31.58 -10.84
C PRO A 282 -43.10 31.71 -10.78
N GLU A 283 -43.81 30.62 -10.99
CA GLU A 283 -45.20 30.48 -10.51
C GLU A 283 -45.16 29.97 -9.06
N VAL A 284 -45.74 30.80 -8.18
CA VAL A 284 -45.84 30.57 -6.74
C VAL A 284 -47.10 29.75 -6.46
N GLN A 285 -46.94 28.54 -5.91
CA GLN A 285 -47.96 27.88 -5.09
C GLN A 285 -47.40 27.70 -3.69
N THR A 286 -47.93 28.48 -2.74
CA THR A 286 -47.59 28.45 -1.32
C THR A 286 -48.29 27.28 -0.63
N ASP A 287 -47.49 26.34 -0.15
CA ASP A 287 -47.88 25.27 0.78
C ASP A 287 -47.58 25.71 2.24
N PRO A 288 -48.53 25.61 3.19
CA PRO A 288 -48.35 26.02 4.60
C PRO A 288 -47.15 25.40 5.32
N SER A 289 -46.58 24.34 4.75
CA SER A 289 -45.32 23.69 5.17
C SER A 289 -44.09 24.62 5.09
N GLN A 290 -44.13 25.68 4.27
CA GLN A 290 -43.01 26.62 4.13
C GLN A 290 -42.89 27.63 5.27
N ASP A 291 -43.97 27.94 5.98
CA ASP A 291 -43.89 28.89 7.10
C ASP A 291 -43.24 28.26 8.35
N LEU A 292 -43.36 26.95 8.53
CA LEU A 292 -42.61 26.21 9.54
C LEU A 292 -41.11 26.14 9.22
N LEU A 293 -40.76 26.04 7.93
CA LEU A 293 -39.37 26.05 7.45
C LEU A 293 -38.75 27.46 7.45
N ARG A 294 -39.54 28.52 7.24
CA ARG A 294 -39.08 29.91 7.43
C ARG A 294 -38.85 30.25 8.89
N ALA A 295 -39.66 29.70 9.81
CA ALA A 295 -39.41 29.80 11.24
C ALA A 295 -38.11 29.08 11.66
N LEU A 296 -37.75 27.98 10.99
CA LEU A 296 -36.48 27.27 11.18
C LEU A 296 -35.28 27.95 10.49
N ALA A 297 -35.51 28.68 9.39
CA ALA A 297 -34.49 29.46 8.68
C ALA A 297 -34.17 30.82 9.35
N ALA A 298 -34.93 31.22 10.37
CA ALA A 298 -34.70 32.45 11.14
C ALA A 298 -33.71 32.28 12.31
N VAL A 299 -33.12 31.09 12.49
CA VAL A 299 -32.12 30.87 13.54
C VAL A 299 -30.72 31.19 12.98
N PRO A 300 -29.96 32.13 13.58
CA PRO A 300 -28.65 32.52 13.07
C PRO A 300 -27.63 31.38 13.12
N SER A 301 -26.78 31.37 12.11
CA SER A 301 -25.67 30.45 11.91
C SER A 301 -24.63 30.50 13.04
N GLU A 302 -24.59 29.45 13.87
CA GLU A 302 -23.37 29.07 14.60
C GLU A 302 -23.17 27.55 14.47
N GLY A 303 -21.97 27.15 14.01
CA GLY A 303 -21.58 25.78 13.61
C GLY A 303 -21.65 24.69 14.68
N SER A 304 -22.18 25.01 15.85
CA SER A 304 -22.26 24.17 17.05
C SER A 304 -23.38 23.13 16.96
N GLN A 305 -24.52 23.45 16.32
CA GLN A 305 -25.70 22.57 16.31
C GLN A 305 -25.61 21.43 15.29
N LEU A 306 -24.98 21.65 14.13
CA LEU A 306 -24.79 20.60 13.12
C LEU A 306 -23.78 19.54 13.61
N PHE A 307 -22.73 19.98 14.31
CA PHE A 307 -21.80 19.08 15.01
C PHE A 307 -22.49 18.33 16.15
N ARG A 308 -23.34 19.01 16.94
CA ARG A 308 -24.13 18.40 18.01
C ARG A 308 -25.15 17.39 17.48
N LEU A 309 -25.86 17.67 16.39
CA LEU A 309 -26.82 16.74 15.77
C LEU A 309 -26.13 15.55 15.11
N ARG A 310 -24.96 15.74 14.48
CA ARG A 310 -24.14 14.63 13.95
C ARG A 310 -23.61 13.75 15.08
N ARG A 311 -23.14 14.38 16.16
CA ARG A 311 -22.65 13.72 17.37
C ARG A 311 -23.77 12.95 18.08
N GLU A 312 -24.93 13.57 18.34
CA GLU A 312 -26.10 12.91 18.95
C GLU A 312 -26.65 11.77 18.07
N SER A 313 -26.59 11.90 16.74
CA SER A 313 -27.01 10.83 15.83
C SER A 313 -26.02 9.67 15.81
N LEU A 314 -24.72 9.93 15.93
CA LEU A 314 -23.66 8.92 16.05
C LEU A 314 -23.63 8.27 17.43
N GLU A 315 -23.82 9.04 18.51
CA GLU A 315 -23.95 8.55 19.88
C GLU A 315 -25.19 7.66 20.02
N ARG A 316 -26.34 8.03 19.44
CA ARG A 316 -27.51 7.14 19.35
C ARG A 316 -27.25 5.90 18.48
N PHE A 317 -26.43 6.00 17.44
CA PHE A 317 -26.03 4.83 16.65
C PHE A 317 -25.08 3.91 17.44
N VAL A 318 -24.27 4.48 18.33
CA VAL A 318 -23.38 3.79 19.28
C VAL A 318 -24.14 3.19 20.48
N GLU A 319 -25.27 3.76 20.89
CA GLU A 319 -26.14 3.18 21.93
C GLU A 319 -27.08 2.09 21.39
N VAL A 320 -27.49 2.16 20.12
CA VAL A 320 -28.53 1.26 19.55
C VAL A 320 -27.95 0.14 18.67
N GLY A 321 -26.71 0.27 18.20
CA GLY A 321 -26.07 -0.72 17.32
C GLY A 321 -25.53 -1.94 18.07
N ASP A 322 -25.80 -3.14 17.57
CA ASP A 322 -25.15 -4.37 18.04
C ASP A 322 -23.69 -4.39 17.54
N PHE A 323 -22.74 -3.98 18.39
CA PHE A 323 -21.30 -3.80 18.10
C PHE A 323 -20.48 -5.09 18.18
N THR A 324 -21.06 -6.21 17.76
CA THR A 324 -20.44 -7.54 17.90
C THR A 324 -19.55 -7.93 16.71
N GLU A 325 -19.63 -7.22 15.57
CA GLU A 325 -18.87 -7.55 14.36
C GLU A 325 -17.67 -6.59 14.10
N PRO A 326 -16.42 -7.07 14.18
CA PRO A 326 -15.20 -6.28 13.95
C PRO A 326 -15.16 -5.47 12.63
N PRO A 327 -15.64 -5.99 11.48
CA PRO A 327 -15.63 -5.25 10.21
C PRO A 327 -16.59 -4.05 10.18
N ARG A 328 -17.64 -4.03 11.02
CA ARG A 328 -18.57 -2.89 11.10
C ARG A 328 -17.95 -1.75 11.92
N VAL A 329 -17.23 -2.07 12.99
CA VAL A 329 -16.53 -1.08 13.83
C VAL A 329 -15.38 -0.43 13.07
N GLY A 330 -14.59 -1.20 12.32
CA GLY A 330 -13.55 -0.64 11.45
C GLY A 330 -14.11 0.37 10.44
N ARG A 331 -15.22 0.04 9.77
CA ARG A 331 -15.87 0.96 8.81
C ARG A 331 -16.43 2.23 9.47
N LEU A 332 -16.88 2.15 10.72
CA LEU A 332 -17.34 3.31 11.49
C LEU A 332 -16.17 4.21 11.91
N ALA A 333 -15.09 3.63 12.43
CA ALA A 333 -13.86 4.35 12.77
C ALA A 333 -13.25 5.04 11.53
N ALA A 334 -13.31 4.41 10.36
CA ALA A 334 -12.83 4.99 9.10
C ALA A 334 -13.76 6.09 8.53
N ARG A 335 -15.06 6.10 8.88
CA ARG A 335 -16.07 7.05 8.34
C ARG A 335 -16.35 8.23 9.27
N SER A 336 -16.00 8.12 10.54
CA SER A 336 -16.15 9.18 11.54
C SER A 336 -14.92 9.17 12.44
N PRO A 337 -14.07 10.21 12.43
CA PRO A 337 -12.84 10.26 13.22
C PRO A 337 -13.13 10.58 14.69
N LEU A 338 -14.09 9.90 15.29
CA LEU A 338 -14.43 10.06 16.70
C LEU A 338 -13.50 9.17 17.53
N GLN A 339 -12.89 9.75 18.57
CA GLN A 339 -11.97 9.06 19.48
C GLN A 339 -12.59 7.79 20.06
N ASP A 340 -13.84 7.84 20.50
CA ASP A 340 -14.53 6.69 21.11
C ASP A 340 -14.64 5.48 20.17
N GLY A 341 -14.87 5.73 18.87
CA GLY A 341 -14.93 4.67 17.86
C GLY A 341 -13.55 4.08 17.57
N PHE A 342 -12.52 4.92 17.60
CA PHE A 342 -11.13 4.49 17.46
C PHE A 342 -10.69 3.65 18.66
N ASP A 343 -10.89 4.13 19.89
CA ASP A 343 -10.54 3.42 21.13
C ASP A 343 -11.27 2.08 21.21
N ARG A 344 -12.55 2.04 20.85
CA ARG A 344 -13.31 0.79 20.82
C ARG A 344 -12.77 -0.18 19.77
N GLY A 345 -12.35 0.32 18.61
CA GLY A 345 -11.70 -0.51 17.61
C GLY A 345 -10.34 -1.03 18.07
N VAL A 346 -9.56 -0.23 18.80
CA VAL A 346 -8.30 -0.66 19.42
C VAL A 346 -8.54 -1.77 20.45
N GLU A 347 -9.57 -1.64 21.30
CA GLU A 347 -9.98 -2.69 22.24
C GLU A 347 -10.41 -3.97 21.53
N LEU A 348 -11.22 -3.85 20.47
CA LEU A 348 -11.61 -5.02 19.68
C LEU A 348 -10.40 -5.69 19.04
N LEU A 349 -9.42 -4.93 18.56
CA LEU A 349 -8.19 -5.46 17.95
C LEU A 349 -7.39 -6.31 18.95
N LYS A 350 -7.40 -5.97 20.24
CA LYS A 350 -6.74 -6.79 21.29
C LYS A 350 -7.40 -8.17 21.43
N SER A 351 -8.71 -8.24 21.23
CA SER A 351 -9.52 -9.46 21.40
C SER A 351 -9.84 -10.22 20.11
N ALA A 352 -9.65 -9.59 18.95
CA ALA A 352 -10.02 -10.13 17.64
C ALA A 352 -9.21 -11.37 17.26
N ASP A 353 -9.82 -12.23 16.46
CA ASP A 353 -9.11 -13.31 15.80
C ASP A 353 -8.16 -12.78 14.71
N ARG A 354 -7.35 -13.67 14.13
CA ARG A 354 -6.34 -13.27 13.12
C ARG A 354 -6.97 -12.63 11.88
N ALA A 355 -8.07 -13.15 11.34
CA ALA A 355 -8.64 -12.65 10.10
C ALA A 355 -9.26 -11.26 10.29
N ASP A 356 -10.00 -11.09 11.38
CA ASP A 356 -10.66 -9.83 11.73
C ASP A 356 -9.67 -8.73 12.13
N SER A 357 -8.51 -9.12 12.69
CA SER A 357 -7.44 -8.19 13.07
C SER A 357 -6.88 -7.40 11.87
N ARG A 358 -6.93 -7.97 10.65
CA ARG A 358 -6.41 -7.30 9.45
C ARG A 358 -7.26 -6.11 9.05
N ASP A 359 -8.55 -6.35 8.81
CA ASP A 359 -9.44 -5.32 8.27
C ASP A 359 -9.71 -4.23 9.30
N LEU A 360 -9.78 -4.63 10.58
CA LEU A 360 -9.86 -3.70 11.69
C LEU A 360 -8.57 -2.86 11.83
N GLY A 361 -7.39 -3.50 11.76
CA GLY A 361 -6.10 -2.79 11.80
C GLY A 361 -5.95 -1.77 10.67
N LEU A 362 -6.28 -2.14 9.42
CA LEU A 362 -6.24 -1.21 8.28
C LEU A 362 -7.23 -0.05 8.43
N SER A 363 -8.41 -0.32 8.97
CA SER A 363 -9.42 0.72 9.21
C SER A 363 -8.97 1.70 10.30
N LEU A 364 -8.37 1.20 11.38
CA LEU A 364 -7.79 2.02 12.43
C LEU A 364 -6.63 2.88 11.90
N LEU A 365 -5.75 2.33 11.06
CA LEU A 365 -4.68 3.10 10.42
C LEU A 365 -5.24 4.23 9.54
N SER A 366 -6.34 3.98 8.82
CA SER A 366 -7.00 5.01 8.01
C SER A 366 -7.61 6.11 8.88
N ALA A 367 -8.24 5.75 10.00
CA ALA A 367 -8.81 6.71 10.95
C ALA A 367 -7.72 7.56 11.60
N ALA A 368 -6.65 6.91 12.07
CA ALA A 368 -5.49 7.52 12.73
C ALA A 368 -4.69 8.51 11.86
N ARG A 369 -5.02 8.66 10.57
CA ARG A 369 -4.50 9.75 9.73
C ARG A 369 -5.01 11.13 10.17
N SER A 370 -6.19 11.21 10.79
CA SER A 370 -6.65 12.46 11.39
C SER A 370 -5.76 12.85 12.57
N HIS A 371 -5.37 14.12 12.65
CA HIS A 371 -4.61 14.67 13.79
C HIS A 371 -5.45 14.79 15.06
N GLU A 372 -6.78 14.73 14.93
CA GLU A 372 -7.72 14.82 16.06
C GLU A 372 -7.84 13.52 16.85
N ILE A 373 -7.34 12.40 16.29
CA ILE A 373 -7.36 11.10 16.95
C ILE A 373 -6.08 10.92 17.76
N ASP A 374 -6.24 10.61 19.04
CA ASP A 374 -5.18 10.11 19.89
C ASP A 374 -4.86 8.65 19.52
N VAL A 375 -3.58 8.41 19.21
CA VAL A 375 -3.06 7.13 18.72
C VAL A 375 -2.15 6.42 19.73
N HIS A 376 -1.93 6.98 20.92
CA HIS A 376 -0.95 6.47 21.89
C HIS A 376 -1.21 5.01 22.25
N ASP A 377 -2.46 4.66 22.54
CA ASP A 377 -2.85 3.30 22.95
C ASP A 377 -2.98 2.32 21.78
N ALA A 378 -2.96 2.80 20.54
CA ALA A 378 -3.06 1.96 19.35
C ALA A 378 -1.73 1.33 18.94
N VAL A 379 -0.59 1.91 19.36
CA VAL A 379 0.74 1.48 18.93
C VAL A 379 1.02 0.03 19.32
N GLY A 380 0.77 -0.37 20.56
CA GLY A 380 0.98 -1.75 21.02
C GLY A 380 0.13 -2.77 20.27
N PRO A 381 -1.20 -2.61 20.21
CA PRO A 381 -2.08 -3.51 19.46
C PRO A 381 -1.75 -3.61 17.97
N LEU A 382 -1.38 -2.50 17.31
CA LEU A 382 -0.99 -2.51 15.90
C LEU A 382 0.39 -3.15 15.65
N LEU A 383 1.31 -3.03 16.61
CA LEU A 383 2.60 -3.74 16.56
C LEU A 383 2.51 -5.18 17.06
N SER A 384 1.33 -5.66 17.48
CA SER A 384 1.17 -7.04 17.92
C SER A 384 1.37 -8.02 16.76
N ALA A 385 1.92 -9.19 17.06
CA ALA A 385 2.23 -10.14 16.01
C ALA A 385 0.98 -10.69 15.31
N ARG A 386 -0.18 -10.71 15.99
CA ARG A 386 -1.49 -10.98 15.37
C ARG A 386 -1.79 -10.07 14.18
N VAL A 387 -1.48 -8.78 14.28
CA VAL A 387 -1.72 -7.83 13.20
C VAL A 387 -0.60 -7.91 12.15
N LEU A 388 0.64 -8.04 12.60
CA LEU A 388 1.80 -8.08 11.70
C LEU A 388 1.88 -9.38 10.89
N ASP A 389 1.44 -10.52 11.40
CA ASP A 389 1.52 -11.81 10.71
C ASP A 389 0.51 -12.00 9.61
N VAL A 390 -0.69 -11.46 9.79
CA VAL A 390 -1.83 -11.78 8.94
C VAL A 390 -1.64 -11.25 7.51
N PHE A 391 -0.86 -10.18 7.35
CA PHE A 391 -0.57 -9.64 6.03
C PHE A 391 0.76 -8.89 5.99
N PRO A 392 1.81 -9.46 5.37
CA PRO A 392 3.11 -8.81 5.35
C PRO A 392 3.15 -7.41 4.71
N PRO A 393 2.34 -7.07 3.67
CA PRO A 393 2.24 -5.69 3.19
C PRO A 393 1.75 -4.68 4.22
N THR A 394 0.88 -5.12 5.13
CA THR A 394 0.37 -4.27 6.21
C THR A 394 1.49 -3.89 7.18
N ARG A 395 2.58 -4.67 7.28
CA ARG A 395 3.75 -4.32 8.09
C ARG A 395 4.43 -3.04 7.60
N VAL A 396 4.59 -2.88 6.29
CA VAL A 396 5.20 -1.67 5.70
C VAL A 396 4.29 -0.46 5.94
N VAL A 397 2.98 -0.66 5.82
CA VAL A 397 1.98 0.40 6.07
C VAL A 397 1.97 0.79 7.55
N ILE A 398 1.94 -0.18 8.47
CA ILE A 398 2.01 0.04 9.92
C ILE A 398 3.32 0.71 10.30
N ALA A 399 4.46 0.18 9.83
CA ALA A 399 5.77 0.77 10.07
C ALA A 399 5.84 2.22 9.58
N SER A 400 5.29 2.52 8.39
CA SER A 400 5.25 3.88 7.87
C SER A 400 4.38 4.79 8.74
N HIS A 401 3.18 4.37 9.15
CA HIS A 401 2.31 5.20 9.98
C HIS A 401 2.88 5.39 11.39
N VAL A 402 3.43 4.34 12.01
CA VAL A 402 4.07 4.44 13.33
C VAL A 402 5.29 5.36 13.25
N ALA A 403 6.12 5.25 12.21
CA ALA A 403 7.22 6.18 11.98
C ALA A 403 6.72 7.62 11.80
N ASP A 404 5.66 7.83 11.02
CA ASP A 404 5.07 9.14 10.81
C ASP A 404 4.48 9.73 12.09
N TRP A 405 3.87 8.92 12.97
CA TRP A 405 3.38 9.37 14.26
C TRP A 405 4.52 9.75 15.21
N VAL A 406 5.62 9.01 15.19
CA VAL A 406 6.81 9.30 15.99
C VAL A 406 7.51 10.57 15.49
N ILE A 407 7.62 10.76 14.16
CA ILE A 407 8.15 11.98 13.52
C ILE A 407 7.25 13.19 13.80
N ALA A 408 5.94 13.01 13.74
CA ALA A 408 4.98 14.07 14.03
C ALA A 408 4.75 14.30 15.54
N HIS A 409 5.52 13.62 16.41
CA HIS A 409 5.40 13.68 17.88
C HIS A 409 3.99 13.35 18.42
N ARG A 410 3.20 12.60 17.65
CA ARG A 410 1.90 12.08 18.07
C ARG A 410 2.02 10.84 18.95
N VAL A 411 3.20 10.23 18.98
CA VAL A 411 3.57 9.10 19.83
C VAL A 411 4.92 9.42 20.44
N SER A 412 5.02 9.42 21.77
CA SER A 412 6.31 9.64 22.43
C SER A 412 7.20 8.39 22.31
N GLY A 413 8.50 8.58 22.48
CA GLY A 413 9.43 7.45 22.56
C GLY A 413 9.11 6.48 23.69
N ALA A 414 8.48 6.95 24.78
CA ALA A 414 8.04 6.09 25.88
C ALA A 414 6.83 5.23 25.49
N ASP A 415 5.89 5.78 24.71
CA ASP A 415 4.72 5.03 24.23
C ASP A 415 5.11 3.99 23.19
N LEU A 416 6.05 4.34 22.31
CA LEU A 416 6.63 3.38 21.38
C LEU A 416 7.36 2.24 22.11
N ALA A 417 8.16 2.55 23.13
CA ALA A 417 8.82 1.55 23.96
C ALA A 417 7.79 0.64 24.69
N ARG A 418 6.67 1.22 25.17
CA ARG A 418 5.57 0.48 25.78
C ARG A 418 4.91 -0.47 24.77
N GLY A 419 4.58 0.03 23.58
CA GLY A 419 4.00 -0.78 22.51
C GLY A 419 4.91 -1.93 22.07
N ILE A 420 6.22 -1.70 22.04
CA ILE A 420 7.20 -2.75 21.73
C ILE A 420 7.26 -3.81 22.81
N ARG A 421 7.27 -3.39 24.08
CA ARG A 421 7.20 -4.32 25.23
C ARG A 421 5.95 -5.19 25.15
N ASP A 422 4.81 -4.57 24.89
CA ASP A 422 3.52 -5.26 24.87
C ASP A 422 3.45 -6.23 23.68
N GLY A 423 3.91 -5.82 22.49
CA GLY A 423 4.01 -6.69 21.31
C GLY A 423 4.91 -7.91 21.54
N LEU A 424 6.06 -7.73 22.19
CA LEU A 424 7.00 -8.82 22.51
C LEU A 424 6.50 -9.75 23.62
N THR A 425 5.67 -9.28 24.55
CA THR A 425 5.18 -10.10 25.67
C THR A 425 3.92 -10.88 25.31
N GLN A 426 3.06 -10.31 24.45
CA GLN A 426 1.76 -10.89 24.13
C GLN A 426 1.81 -12.00 23.09
N ASP A 427 2.75 -11.96 22.13
CA ASP A 427 2.68 -12.87 20.98
C ASP A 427 4.01 -13.56 20.63
N ARG A 428 4.03 -14.89 20.77
CA ARG A 428 5.24 -15.70 20.99
C ARG A 428 5.92 -16.20 19.70
N LEU A 429 5.22 -16.14 18.57
CA LEU A 429 5.60 -16.88 17.35
C LEU A 429 6.08 -16.01 16.19
N ALA A 430 5.99 -14.68 16.31
CA ALA A 430 6.18 -13.80 15.14
C ALA A 430 7.14 -12.63 15.34
N PHE A 431 8.19 -12.90 16.10
CA PHE A 431 9.31 -11.97 16.23
C PHE A 431 9.93 -11.57 14.88
N LYS A 432 9.95 -12.45 13.86
CA LYS A 432 10.47 -12.08 12.51
C LYS A 432 9.67 -10.92 11.90
N SER A 433 8.34 -11.00 11.96
CA SER A 433 7.43 -9.98 11.45
C SER A 433 7.58 -8.65 12.20
N PHE A 434 7.76 -8.76 13.51
CA PHE A 434 8.00 -7.64 14.41
C PHE A 434 9.34 -6.96 14.16
N GLU A 435 10.43 -7.73 14.06
CA GLU A 435 11.79 -7.27 13.76
C GLU A 435 11.86 -6.50 12.44
N THR A 436 11.24 -7.03 11.37
CA THR A 436 11.14 -6.33 10.08
C THR A 436 10.41 -5.00 10.22
N THR A 437 9.29 -4.97 10.94
CA THR A 437 8.49 -3.75 11.14
C THR A 437 9.30 -2.68 11.88
N LEU A 438 9.99 -3.05 12.97
CA LEU A 438 10.83 -2.12 13.71
C LEU A 438 12.05 -1.64 12.92
N THR A 439 12.64 -2.50 12.09
CA THR A 439 13.74 -2.11 11.18
C THR A 439 13.27 -1.02 10.21
N LEU A 440 12.07 -1.17 9.63
CA LEU A 440 11.48 -0.16 8.74
C LEU A 440 11.17 1.16 9.48
N VAL A 441 10.67 1.08 10.72
CA VAL A 441 10.47 2.29 11.54
C VAL A 441 11.83 2.94 11.84
N ALA A 442 12.89 2.17 12.14
CA ALA A 442 14.24 2.69 12.40
C ALA A 442 14.81 3.46 11.20
N GLN A 443 14.61 2.92 9.99
CA GLN A 443 15.10 3.55 8.75
C GLN A 443 14.46 4.91 8.50
N ARG A 444 13.19 5.08 8.87
CA ARG A 444 12.42 6.32 8.65
C ARG A 444 12.51 7.29 9.83
N ALA A 445 12.62 6.78 11.05
CA ALA A 445 12.76 7.54 12.29
C ALA A 445 13.99 7.06 13.08
N PRO A 446 15.23 7.43 12.71
CA PRO A 446 16.44 6.92 13.36
C PRO A 446 16.54 7.22 14.86
N PHE A 447 15.91 8.31 15.32
CA PHE A 447 15.84 8.66 16.74
C PHE A 447 14.95 7.72 17.56
N ALA A 448 14.10 6.90 16.91
CA ALA A 448 13.27 5.89 17.57
C ALA A 448 14.07 4.68 18.09
N VAL A 449 15.34 4.52 17.67
CA VAL A 449 16.20 3.40 18.09
C VAL A 449 16.34 3.34 19.63
N ALA A 450 16.39 4.48 20.31
CA ALA A 450 16.40 4.53 21.78
C ALA A 450 15.11 3.94 22.39
N ALA A 451 13.95 4.19 21.78
CA ALA A 451 12.68 3.61 22.19
C ALA A 451 12.67 2.09 21.98
N PHE A 452 13.30 1.61 20.91
CA PHE A 452 13.39 0.17 20.61
C PHE A 452 14.24 -0.56 21.64
N GLN A 453 15.36 0.03 22.01
CA GLN A 453 16.23 -0.48 23.08
C GLN A 453 15.47 -0.55 24.41
N LEU A 454 14.79 0.53 24.78
CA LEU A 454 14.02 0.58 26.02
C LEU A 454 12.88 -0.45 26.01
N GLY A 455 12.13 -0.55 24.90
CA GLY A 455 11.04 -1.51 24.75
C GLY A 455 11.52 -2.96 24.82
N ALA A 456 12.64 -3.29 24.17
CA ALA A 456 13.25 -4.61 24.22
C ALA A 456 13.72 -4.96 25.64
N GLN A 457 14.39 -4.03 26.33
CA GLN A 457 14.82 -4.22 27.71
C GLN A 457 13.62 -4.42 28.65
N ASN A 458 12.57 -3.61 28.50
CA ASN A 458 11.34 -3.75 29.27
C ASN A 458 10.63 -5.09 29.00
N ALA A 459 10.66 -5.59 27.76
CA ALA A 459 10.10 -6.90 27.43
C ALA A 459 10.89 -8.04 28.11
N ILE A 460 12.22 -7.95 28.10
CA ILE A 460 13.09 -8.91 28.78
C ILE A 460 12.86 -8.87 30.29
N ALA A 461 12.80 -7.67 30.88
CA ALA A 461 12.46 -7.46 32.29
C ALA A 461 11.10 -8.06 32.66
N ALA A 462 10.11 -7.94 31.79
CA ALA A 462 8.79 -8.55 31.95
C ALA A 462 8.77 -10.08 31.70
N GLY A 463 9.91 -10.69 31.42
CA GLY A 463 10.06 -12.13 31.26
C GLY A 463 9.68 -12.68 29.88
N ALA A 464 9.64 -11.85 28.83
CA ALA A 464 9.28 -12.29 27.47
C ALA A 464 10.12 -13.49 26.99
N LEU A 465 11.40 -13.57 27.37
CA LEU A 465 12.30 -14.67 27.03
C LEU A 465 11.86 -16.04 27.60
N ASN A 466 11.09 -16.06 28.70
CA ASN A 466 10.59 -17.30 29.31
C ASN A 466 9.48 -17.95 28.48
N SER A 467 8.72 -17.13 27.77
CA SER A 467 7.62 -17.56 26.92
C SER A 467 8.04 -17.96 25.51
N PHE A 468 9.24 -17.58 25.07
CA PHE A 468 9.69 -17.81 23.71
C PHE A 468 10.34 -19.19 23.50
N PRO A 469 10.15 -19.82 22.31
CA PRO A 469 11.03 -20.89 21.86
C PRO A 469 12.50 -20.47 21.88
N SER A 470 13.42 -21.43 22.08
CA SER A 470 14.86 -21.14 22.22
C SER A 470 15.44 -20.33 21.05
N LEU A 471 15.01 -20.62 19.81
CA LEU A 471 15.40 -19.90 18.61
C LEU A 471 14.89 -18.45 18.60
N THR A 472 13.64 -18.22 19.04
CA THR A 472 13.06 -16.88 19.10
C THR A 472 13.72 -16.04 20.19
N ALA A 473 13.95 -16.63 21.37
CA ALA A 473 14.70 -15.97 22.45
C ALA A 473 16.12 -15.59 22.00
N LYS A 474 16.80 -16.48 21.26
CA LYS A 474 18.09 -16.19 20.63
C LYS A 474 18.00 -14.95 19.72
N ARG A 475 17.03 -14.92 18.80
CA ARG A 475 16.87 -13.80 17.86
C ARG A 475 16.55 -12.47 18.53
N VAL A 476 15.72 -12.46 19.57
CA VAL A 476 15.43 -11.25 20.36
C VAL A 476 16.72 -10.70 20.99
N LEU A 477 17.57 -11.58 21.52
CA LEU A 477 18.85 -11.18 22.11
C LEU A 477 19.86 -10.71 21.07
N GLU A 478 19.94 -11.34 19.90
CA GLU A 478 20.78 -10.89 18.77
C GLU A 478 20.33 -9.51 18.27
N TRP A 479 19.02 -9.30 18.15
CA TRP A 479 18.46 -8.00 17.77
C TRP A 479 18.81 -6.91 18.78
N LEU A 480 18.65 -7.18 20.08
CA LEU A 480 19.07 -6.24 21.13
C LEU A 480 20.60 -5.99 21.09
N GLU A 481 21.41 -7.02 20.83
CA GLU A 481 22.87 -6.89 20.68
C GLU A 481 23.22 -5.94 19.54
N THR A 482 22.55 -6.05 18.39
CA THR A 482 22.69 -5.14 17.24
C THR A 482 22.28 -3.71 17.61
N LEU A 483 21.10 -3.51 18.20
CA LEU A 483 20.64 -2.17 18.62
C LEU A 483 21.60 -1.48 19.58
N LEU A 484 22.15 -2.24 20.54
CA LEU A 484 23.14 -1.73 21.47
C LEU A 484 24.51 -1.52 20.82
N ALA A 485 24.83 -2.24 19.73
CA ALA A 485 26.10 -2.11 19.01
C ALA A 485 26.14 -0.76 18.30
N ASP A 486 25.09 -0.52 17.52
CA ASP A 486 24.94 0.68 16.68
C ASP A 486 24.90 1.94 17.54
N SER A 487 24.35 1.83 18.74
CA SER A 487 24.28 2.93 19.69
C SER A 487 25.45 3.02 20.67
N GLY A 488 26.32 2.02 20.76
CA GLY A 488 27.39 1.98 21.77
C GLY A 488 26.89 2.00 23.23
N ARG A 489 25.68 1.49 23.47
CA ARG A 489 25.05 1.44 24.80
C ARG A 489 25.21 0.07 25.46
N ALA A 490 25.02 0.05 26.77
CA ALA A 490 24.81 -1.16 27.56
C ALA A 490 23.33 -1.31 27.93
N VAL A 491 22.96 -2.45 28.50
CA VAL A 491 21.63 -2.66 29.08
C VAL A 491 21.52 -1.77 30.34
N GLU A 492 20.47 -0.95 30.41
CA GLU A 492 20.26 0.05 31.47
C GLU A 492 19.23 -0.42 32.51
N SER A 493 18.22 -1.22 32.14
CA SER A 493 17.22 -1.74 33.10
C SER A 493 17.84 -2.78 34.03
N ALA A 494 17.75 -2.54 35.33
CA ALA A 494 18.23 -3.46 36.37
C ALA A 494 17.51 -4.81 36.31
N GLU A 495 16.21 -4.80 36.03
CA GLU A 495 15.38 -5.99 35.88
C GLU A 495 15.80 -6.80 34.63
N ALA A 496 16.06 -6.12 33.51
CA ALA A 496 16.58 -6.76 32.31
C ALA A 496 17.97 -7.38 32.57
N VAL A 497 18.85 -6.68 33.30
CA VAL A 497 20.16 -7.20 33.72
C VAL A 497 20.02 -8.44 34.59
N ALA A 498 19.08 -8.45 35.55
CA ALA A 498 18.82 -9.61 36.38
C ALA A 498 18.35 -10.82 35.55
N GLU A 499 17.45 -10.60 34.58
CA GLU A 499 16.97 -11.64 33.68
C GLU A 499 18.08 -12.19 32.78
N LEU A 500 18.88 -11.31 32.17
CA LEU A 500 20.01 -11.70 31.35
C LEU A 500 21.05 -12.47 32.17
N THR A 501 21.28 -12.08 33.43
CA THR A 501 22.21 -12.77 34.34
C THR A 501 21.73 -14.18 34.65
N ARG A 502 20.42 -14.36 34.87
CA ARG A 502 19.82 -15.69 35.02
C ARG A 502 20.02 -16.52 33.76
N ARG A 503 19.80 -15.93 32.58
CA ARG A 503 19.94 -16.61 31.28
C ARG A 503 21.38 -16.95 30.92
N ALA A 504 22.34 -16.10 31.29
CA ALA A 504 23.77 -16.29 31.02
C ALA A 504 24.35 -17.54 31.72
N ARG A 505 23.67 -18.07 32.74
CA ARG A 505 24.05 -19.33 33.42
C ARG A 505 23.75 -20.58 32.57
N SER A 506 22.91 -20.46 31.54
CA SER A 506 22.63 -21.54 30.59
C SER A 506 23.78 -21.70 29.60
N GLN A 507 24.13 -22.95 29.26
CA GLN A 507 25.12 -23.24 28.21
C GLN A 507 24.58 -23.08 26.77
N SER A 508 23.31 -22.70 26.62
CA SER A 508 22.69 -22.44 25.32
C SER A 508 23.27 -21.22 24.61
N GLU A 509 23.09 -21.15 23.29
CA GLU A 509 23.52 -20.00 22.48
C GLU A 509 22.93 -18.67 22.99
N ALA A 510 21.64 -18.68 23.36
CA ALA A 510 20.98 -17.54 23.99
C ALA A 510 21.65 -17.13 25.32
N GLY A 511 22.14 -18.09 26.12
CA GLY A 511 22.91 -17.81 27.33
C GLY A 511 24.24 -17.12 27.02
N ARG A 512 24.94 -17.55 25.96
CA ARG A 512 26.19 -16.89 25.52
C ARG A 512 25.94 -15.46 25.04
N ILE A 513 24.89 -15.22 24.27
CA ILE A 513 24.51 -13.86 23.84
C ILE A 513 24.16 -12.99 25.05
N ALA A 514 23.40 -13.51 26.01
CA ALA A 514 23.10 -12.80 27.26
C ALA A 514 24.37 -12.41 28.03
N ALA A 515 25.36 -13.31 28.10
CA ALA A 515 26.66 -13.01 28.72
C ALA A 515 27.42 -11.90 27.96
N ARG A 516 27.40 -11.90 26.62
CA ARG A 516 28.02 -10.82 25.81
C ARG A 516 27.34 -9.47 26.04
N LEU A 517 26.01 -9.46 26.10
CA LEU A 517 25.22 -8.25 26.40
C LEU A 517 25.57 -7.66 27.77
N LEU A 518 25.77 -8.51 28.79
CA LEU A 518 26.18 -8.09 30.14
C LEU A 518 27.63 -7.61 30.21
N ALA A 519 28.52 -8.17 29.39
CA ALA A 519 29.93 -7.80 29.36
C ALA A 519 30.19 -6.45 28.67
N ARG A 520 29.20 -5.90 27.95
CA ARG A 520 29.33 -4.61 27.29
C ARG A 520 29.45 -3.48 28.29
N ARG A 521 30.45 -2.64 28.07
CA ARG A 521 30.63 -1.39 28.80
C ARG A 521 30.04 -0.24 27.96
N PRO A 522 29.25 0.67 28.58
CA PRO A 522 28.74 1.84 27.88
C PRO A 522 29.91 2.74 27.46
N ILE A 523 29.85 3.31 26.25
CA ILE A 523 30.79 4.33 25.83
C ILE A 523 30.45 5.61 26.62
N ALA A 524 31.41 6.13 27.38
CA ALA A 524 31.25 7.06 28.51
C ALA A 524 30.68 8.47 28.23
N ARG A 525 29.94 8.68 27.13
CA ARG A 525 29.45 10.01 26.71
C ARG A 525 28.00 10.07 26.21
N LYS A 526 27.20 9.02 26.35
CA LYS A 526 25.77 9.07 25.96
C LYS A 526 24.88 9.35 27.16
N LEU A 527 23.88 10.20 26.96
CA LEU A 527 22.83 10.48 27.93
C LEU A 527 22.03 9.18 28.21
N PRO A 528 21.37 9.03 29.36
CA PRO A 528 20.47 7.89 29.60
C PRO A 528 19.36 7.82 28.53
N ILE A 529 18.90 6.61 28.17
CA ILE A 529 17.89 6.43 27.11
C ILE A 529 16.64 7.29 27.38
N LEU A 530 16.18 7.34 28.63
CA LEU A 530 15.01 8.13 29.04
C LEU A 530 15.19 9.64 28.83
N VAL A 531 16.42 10.14 28.95
CA VAL A 531 16.75 11.56 28.74
C VAL A 531 16.79 11.89 27.25
N GLU A 532 17.28 10.99 26.40
CA GLU A 532 17.22 11.15 24.94
C GLU A 532 15.79 11.09 24.39
N LEU A 533 14.94 10.23 24.95
CA LEU A 533 13.54 10.15 24.54
C LEU A 533 12.77 11.44 24.85
N HIS A 534 13.18 12.17 25.90
CA HIS A 534 12.61 13.48 26.23
C HIS A 534 13.28 14.64 25.46
N THR A 535 14.59 14.60 25.23
CA THR A 535 15.33 15.69 24.55
C THR A 535 15.28 15.60 23.02
N GLY A 536 15.18 14.41 22.43
CA GLY A 536 15.00 14.23 20.98
C GLY A 536 13.69 14.81 20.46
N ALA A 537 12.63 14.78 21.28
CA ALA A 537 11.35 15.42 20.97
C ALA A 537 11.43 16.96 21.00
N LEU A 538 12.33 17.53 21.80
CA LEU A 538 12.53 18.97 21.91
C LEU A 538 13.48 19.53 20.83
N LEU A 539 14.46 18.75 20.38
CA LEU A 539 15.46 19.16 19.38
C LEU A 539 14.99 18.98 17.92
N ALA A 540 13.93 18.20 17.69
CA ALA A 540 13.34 17.99 16.36
C ALA A 540 12.28 19.04 15.98
N GLN A 541 11.99 20.01 16.85
CA GLN A 541 11.09 21.11 16.51
C GLN A 541 11.70 21.95 15.37
N PRO A 542 10.98 22.19 14.26
CA PRO A 542 11.41 23.19 13.30
C PRO A 542 11.47 24.54 14.02
N LYS A 543 12.55 25.29 13.78
CA LYS A 543 12.66 26.69 14.21
C LYS A 543 11.57 27.56 13.59
#